data_AF-X1STE0-F1
#
_entry.id   AF-X1STE0-F1
#
_cell.length_a   1.000
_cell.length_b   1.000
_cell.length_c   1.000
_cell.angle_alpha   90.00
_cell.angle_beta   90.00
_cell.angle_gamma   90.00
#
_symmetry.space_group_name_H-M   'P 1'
#
loop_
_entity.id
_entity.type
_entity.pdbx_description
1 polymer ?
#
loop_
_entity_poly.entity_id
_entity_poly.type
_entity_poly.pdbx_seq_one_letter_code
_entity_poly.pdbx_strand_id
1 'polypeptide(L)' 'MLYNANMDDLIKKLEIYRLENRIGQKQLADMLNVHFSSVNRWFNGKTIPNKMQQYHIKKLLDKSDNTS' A
#
# COMPACT_ATOMS: atom_id res chain seq x y z
N MET A 1 13.72 17.20 -1.35
CA MET A 1 13.42 16.17 -2.39
C MET A 1 13.71 14.73 -1.96
N LEU A 2 14.08 14.44 -0.70
CA LEU A 2 14.36 13.06 -0.22
C LEU A 2 13.12 12.28 0.25
N TYR A 3 12.00 12.96 0.50
CA TYR A 3 10.79 12.34 1.07
C TYR A 3 10.03 11.44 0.08
N ASN A 4 10.17 11.67 -1.23
CA ASN A 4 9.43 10.94 -2.26
C ASN A 4 9.98 9.54 -2.54
N ALA A 5 11.30 9.34 -2.48
CA ALA A 5 11.91 8.04 -2.80
C ALA A 5 11.47 6.91 -1.85
N ASN A 6 11.27 7.22 -0.57
CA ASN A 6 10.80 6.26 0.44
C ASN A 6 9.31 5.91 0.24
N MET A 7 8.52 6.85 -0.28
CA MET A 7 7.10 6.62 -0.55
C MET A 7 6.91 5.73 -1.77
N ASP A 8 7.71 5.92 -2.81
CA ASP A 8 7.69 5.04 -3.98
C ASP A 8 8.06 3.60 -3.62
N ASP A 9 9.02 3.39 -2.71
CA ASP A 9 9.37 2.06 -2.20
C ASP A 9 8.21 1.41 -1.43
N LEU A 10 7.53 2.16 -0.57
CA LEU A 10 6.37 1.66 0.18
C LEU A 10 5.23 1.22 -0.74
N ILE A 11 4.93 2.01 -1.78
CA ILE A 11 3.89 1.67 -2.76
C ILE A 11 4.29 0.46 -3.61
N LYS A 12 5.56 0.33 -3.99
CA LYS A 12 6.08 -0.86 -4.69
C LYS A 12 5.94 -2.12 -3.86
N LYS A 13 6.32 -2.08 -2.58
CA LYS A 13 6.15 -3.20 -1.65
C LYS A 13 4.68 -3.60 -1.49
N LEU A 14 3.79 -2.59 -1.40
CA LEU A 14 2.35 -2.82 -1.35
C LEU A 14 1.81 -3.49 -2.63
N GLU A 15 2.33 -3.11 -3.79
CA GLU A 15 1.95 -3.75 -5.06
C GLU A 15 2.45 -5.20 -5.14
N ILE A 16 3.68 -5.48 -4.71
CA ILE A 16 4.22 -6.85 -4.64
C ILE A 16 3.35 -7.71 -3.74
N TYR A 17 3.07 -7.25 -2.52
CA TYR A 17 2.17 -7.92 -1.58
C TYR A 17 0.81 -8.25 -2.21
N ARG A 18 0.21 -7.27 -2.91
CA ARG A 18 -1.08 -7.43 -3.59
C ARG A 18 -1.04 -8.56 -4.63
N LEU A 19 0.04 -8.63 -5.40
CA LEU A 19 0.23 -9.63 -6.45
C LEU A 19 0.51 -11.02 -5.87
N GLU A 20 1.37 -11.14 -4.87
CA GLU A 20 1.70 -12.40 -4.18
C GLU A 20 0.46 -13.02 -3.52
N ASN A 21 -0.39 -12.19 -2.90
CA ASN A 21 -1.62 -12.63 -2.25
C ASN A 21 -2.81 -12.75 -3.23
N ARG A 22 -2.61 -12.46 -4.52
CA ARG A 22 -3.65 -12.52 -5.58
C ARG A 22 -4.90 -11.70 -5.26
N ILE A 23 -4.74 -10.56 -4.58
CA ILE A 23 -5.86 -9.68 -4.21
C ILE A 23 -6.02 -8.53 -5.20
N GLY A 24 -7.26 -8.13 -5.45
CA GLY A 24 -7.57 -6.95 -6.27
C GLY A 24 -7.32 -5.64 -5.53
N GLN A 25 -7.21 -4.53 -6.26
CA GLN A 25 -7.10 -3.19 -5.65
C GLN A 25 -8.30 -2.83 -4.76
N LYS A 26 -9.50 -3.34 -5.07
CA LYS A 26 -10.69 -3.18 -4.23
C LYS A 26 -10.56 -3.90 -2.89
N GLN A 27 -10.18 -5.18 -2.91
CA GLN A 27 -9.94 -5.95 -1.70
C GLN A 27 -8.82 -5.34 -0.85
N LEU A 28 -7.75 -4.85 -1.49
CA LEU A 28 -6.69 -4.13 -0.79
C LEU A 28 -7.20 -2.85 -0.11
N ALA A 29 -8.09 -2.11 -0.78
CA ALA A 29 -8.71 -0.91 -0.21
C ALA A 29 -9.57 -1.26 1.02
N ASP A 30 -10.35 -2.34 0.94
CA ASP A 30 -11.15 -2.85 2.05
C ASP A 30 -10.25 -3.26 3.24
N MET A 31 -9.13 -3.95 2.97
CA MET A 31 -8.14 -4.35 4.00
C MET A 31 -7.47 -3.15 4.68
N LEU A 32 -7.23 -2.06 3.94
CA LEU A 32 -6.63 -0.83 4.45
C LEU A 32 -7.67 0.17 4.99
N ASN A 33 -8.96 -0.17 4.94
CA ASN A 33 -10.08 0.69 5.29
C ASN A 33 -10.00 2.07 4.60
N VAL A 34 -9.73 2.06 3.29
CA VAL A 34 -9.71 3.26 2.44
C VAL A 34 -10.61 3.06 1.23
N HIS A 35 -10.95 4.15 0.57
CA HIS A 35 -11.71 4.06 -0.66
C HIS A 35 -10.85 3.48 -1.80
N PHE A 36 -11.45 2.69 -2.70
CA PHE A 36 -10.78 2.15 -3.89
C PHE A 36 -10.03 3.21 -4.69
N SER A 37 -10.63 4.40 -4.84
CA SER A 37 -10.01 5.50 -5.59
C SER A 37 -8.70 5.99 -4.96
N SER A 38 -8.50 5.84 -3.64
CA SER A 38 -7.24 6.16 -2.97
C SER A 38 -6.13 5.21 -3.41
N VAL A 39 -6.39 3.89 -3.35
CA VAL A 39 -5.46 2.85 -3.79
C VAL A 39 -5.11 3.01 -5.27
N ASN A 40 -6.12 3.24 -6.12
CA ASN A 40 -5.90 3.48 -7.54
C ASN A 40 -5.01 4.71 -7.80
N ARG A 41 -5.20 5.82 -7.05
CA ARG A 41 -4.35 7.01 -7.20
C ARG A 41 -2.93 6.79 -6.72
N TRP A 42 -2.70 5.98 -5.69
CA TRP A 42 -1.36 5.64 -5.21
C TRP A 42 -0.57 4.85 -6.25
N PHE A 43 -1.15 3.78 -6.79
CA PHE A 43 -0.47 2.96 -7.81
C PHE A 43 -0.23 3.70 -9.13
N ASN A 44 -1.07 4.68 -9.45
CA ASN A 44 -0.86 5.54 -10.62
C ASN A 44 0.02 6.78 -10.34
N GLY A 45 0.63 6.88 -9.15
CA GLY A 45 1.50 8.00 -8.77
C GLY A 45 0.80 9.37 -8.70
N LYS A 46 -0.54 9.38 -8.60
CA LYS A 46 -1.34 10.62 -8.58
C LYS A 46 -1.40 11.26 -7.20
N THR A 47 -1.29 10.45 -6.14
CA THR A 47 -1.28 10.91 -4.74
C THR A 47 -0.39 10.00 -3.91
N ILE A 48 0.05 10.48 -2.75
CA ILE A 48 0.81 9.69 -1.78
C ILE A 48 -0.10 9.40 -0.57
N PRO A 49 -0.05 8.20 0.03
CA PRO A 49 -0.77 7.92 1.28
C PRO A 49 -0.34 8.88 2.38
N ASN A 50 -1.30 9.36 3.18
CA ASN A 50 -1.01 10.17 4.35
C ASN A 50 -0.33 9.34 5.46
N LYS A 51 0.14 9.98 6.54
CA LYS A 51 0.86 9.31 7.63
C LYS A 51 0.10 8.12 8.25
N MET A 52 -1.23 8.26 8.40
CA MET A 52 -2.09 7.21 8.96
C MET A 52 -2.16 6.02 7.99
N GLN A 53 -2.38 6.29 6.71
CA GLN A 53 -2.42 5.27 5.66
C GLN A 53 -1.08 4.55 5.52
N GLN A 54 0.04 5.28 5.58
CA GLN A 54 1.38 4.69 5.59
C GLN A 54 1.59 3.75 6.77
N TYR A 55 1.10 4.10 7.97
CA TYR A 55 1.18 3.24 9.14
C TYR A 55 0.40 1.93 8.93
N HIS A 56 -0.82 2.00 8.41
CA HIS A 56 -1.59 0.78 8.11
C HIS A 56 -0.99 -0.07 6.99
N ILE A 57 -0.43 0.56 5.95
CA ILE A 57 0.30 -0.16 4.89
C ILE A 57 1.48 -0.91 5.49
N LYS A 58 2.32 -0.25 6.31
CA LYS A 58 3.46 -0.90 6.97
C LYS A 58 3.02 -2.06 7.86
N LYS A 59 2.01 -1.83 8.70
CA LYS A 59 1.47 -2.88 9.57
C LYS A 59 0.91 -4.09 8.79
N LEU A 60 0.33 -3.85 7.61
CA LEU A 60 -0.15 -4.92 6.74
C LEU A 60 1.01 -5.76 6.19
N LEU A 61 2.07 -5.10 5.72
CA LEU A 61 3.28 -5.73 5.19
C LEU A 61 4.06 -6.47 6.28
N ASP A 62 4.22 -5.88 7.46
CA ASP A 62 4.91 -6.54 8.58
C ASP A 62 4.18 -7.83 9.01
N LYS A 63 2.84 -7.85 8.90
CA LYS A 63 2.06 -9.04 9.22
C LYS A 63 2.31 -10.19 8.24
N SER A 64 2.54 -9.93 6.95
CA SER A 64 2.85 -11.01 6.01
C SER A 64 4.21 -11.63 6.29
N ASP A 65 5.21 -10.83 6.64
CA ASP A 65 6.58 -11.29 6.84
C ASP A 65 6.73 -12.24 8.04
N ASN A 66 5.86 -12.10 9.05
CA ASN A 66 5.86 -12.96 10.26
C ASN A 66 5.15 -14.31 10.08
N THR A 67 4.69 -14.65 8.87
CA THR A 67 3.95 -15.90 8.59
C THR A 67 4.74 -16.91 7.75
N SER A 68 6.07 -16.71 7.60
CA SER A 68 6.98 -17.63 6.89
C SER A 68 7.80 -18.48 7.85
#